data_AF-A0A7I7QML9-F1
#
_entry.id   AF-A0A7I7QML9-F1
#
_cell.length_a   1.000
_cell.length_b   1.000
_cell.length_c   1.000
_cell.angle_alpha   90.00
_cell.angle_beta   90.00
_cell.angle_gamma   90.00
#
_symmetry.space_group_name_H-M   'P 1'
#
loop_
_entity.id
_entity.type
_entity.pdbx_description
1 polymer ?
#
loop_
_entity_poly.entity_id
_entity_poly.type
_entity_poly.pdbx_seq_one_letter_code
_entity_poly.pdbx_strand_id
1 'polypeptide(L)'
;MFELDGGEHGEILRCEPPRLLRVSWLFGPDADAWPGTSEVEVRLAPGPTGGTEFELVHAAAVGEPMFPIYGPGAGGVGWDLHLLALAGFLADGETLDHEEFKTSPEGLEFSRRSAAAWGEAHLAAGGEPEQVAAAVEATTEFYAPNPT
;
A
#
# COMPACT_ATOMS: atom_id res chain seq x y z
N MET A 1 -9.85 17.27 7.29
CA MET A 1 -8.56 16.69 7.66
C MET A 1 -8.82 15.39 8.41
N PHE A 2 -8.02 14.37 8.17
CA PHE A 2 -7.99 13.11 8.90
C PHE A 2 -6.55 12.86 9.38
N GLU A 3 -6.42 12.04 10.40
CA GLU A 3 -5.15 11.61 10.98
C GLU A 3 -5.34 10.17 11.46
N LEU A 4 -4.33 9.33 11.22
CA LEU A 4 -4.27 7.94 11.65
C LEU A 4 -3.20 7.77 12.72
N ASP A 5 -3.35 6.77 13.57
CA ASP A 5 -2.43 6.52 14.69
C ASP A 5 -0.97 6.22 14.23
N GLY A 6 -0.78 5.82 12.97
CA GLY A 6 0.53 5.59 12.35
C GLY A 6 1.26 6.87 11.89
N GLY A 7 0.63 8.03 12.02
CA GLY A 7 1.18 9.33 11.59
C GLY A 7 0.84 9.70 10.14
N GLU A 8 0.11 8.84 9.41
CA GLU A 8 -0.50 9.22 8.15
C GLU A 8 -1.63 10.23 8.37
N HIS A 9 -1.67 11.26 7.55
CA HIS A 9 -2.66 12.33 7.67
C HIS A 9 -2.96 12.94 6.29
N GLY A 10 -4.02 13.74 6.22
CA GLY A 10 -4.38 14.42 4.99
C GLY A 10 -5.77 15.04 5.00
N GLU A 11 -6.26 15.37 3.81
CA GLU A 11 -7.54 16.01 3.59
C GLU A 11 -8.46 15.13 2.73
N ILE A 12 -9.76 15.23 2.98
CA ILE A 12 -10.77 14.62 2.09
C ILE A 12 -10.94 15.56 0.90
N LEU A 13 -10.45 15.14 -0.26
CA LEU A 13 -10.51 15.90 -1.50
C LEU A 13 -11.86 15.73 -2.20
N ARG A 14 -12.44 14.52 -2.14
CA ARG A 14 -13.75 14.19 -2.72
C ARG A 14 -14.40 13.03 -1.98
N CYS A 15 -15.70 13.12 -1.72
CA CYS A 15 -16.48 12.05 -1.13
C CYS A 15 -17.86 11.99 -1.79
N GLU A 16 -18.17 10.88 -2.45
CA GLU A 16 -19.43 10.64 -3.15
C GLU A 16 -20.00 9.30 -2.73
N PRO A 17 -20.80 9.24 -1.66
CA PRO A 17 -21.33 7.97 -1.15
C PRO A 17 -22.29 7.29 -2.15
N PRO A 18 -22.28 5.95 -2.27
CA PRO A 18 -21.32 4.99 -1.70
C PRO A 18 -20.17 4.65 -2.68
N ARG A 19 -19.84 5.54 -3.62
CA ARG A 19 -19.08 5.21 -4.83
C ARG A 19 -17.60 5.59 -4.78
N LEU A 20 -17.26 6.71 -4.16
CA LEU A 20 -15.91 7.28 -4.28
C LEU A 20 -15.48 7.98 -2.99
N LEU A 21 -14.24 7.72 -2.60
CA LEU A 21 -13.49 8.51 -1.62
C LEU A 21 -12.13 8.84 -2.22
N ARG A 22 -11.76 10.12 -2.26
CA ARG A 22 -10.42 10.57 -2.63
C ARG A 22 -9.85 11.46 -1.54
N VAL A 23 -8.64 11.18 -1.13
CA VAL A 23 -7.93 11.88 -0.06
C VAL A 23 -6.51 12.25 -0.51
N SER A 24 -5.96 13.33 0.04
CA SER A 24 -4.51 13.49 0.04
C SER A 24 -3.89 12.55 1.08
N TRP A 25 -2.64 12.15 0.87
CA TRP A 25 -1.96 11.22 1.75
C TRP A 25 -0.56 11.71 2.09
N LEU A 26 -0.34 12.07 3.34
CA LEU A 26 0.93 12.58 3.84
C LEU A 26 1.48 11.63 4.91
N PHE A 27 2.77 11.32 4.84
CA PHE A 27 3.45 10.43 5.79
C PHE A 27 4.93 10.82 5.95
N GLY A 28 5.41 10.86 7.19
CA GLY A 28 6.80 11.15 7.54
C GLY A 28 7.06 12.61 7.96
N PRO A 29 8.27 12.90 8.48
CA PRO A 29 8.60 14.15 9.19
C PRO A 29 8.55 15.42 8.32
N ASP A 30 8.64 15.28 6.99
CA ASP A 30 8.65 16.40 6.03
C ASP A 30 7.43 16.37 5.08
N ALA A 31 6.41 15.57 5.37
CA ALA A 31 5.28 15.36 4.46
C ALA A 31 4.50 16.67 4.20
N ASP A 32 4.38 17.52 5.23
CA ASP A 32 3.73 18.83 5.14
C ASP A 32 4.44 19.82 4.20
N ALA A 33 5.71 19.59 3.87
CA ALA A 33 6.46 20.46 2.95
C ALA A 33 6.10 20.21 1.47
N TRP A 34 5.37 19.13 1.17
CA TRP A 34 5.05 18.70 -0.20
C TRP A 34 3.55 18.33 -0.38
N PRO A 35 2.61 19.22 -0.01
CA PRO A 35 1.18 18.91 -0.08
C PRO A 35 0.73 18.67 -1.53
N GLY A 36 -0.13 17.66 -1.72
CA GLY A 36 -0.69 17.31 -3.03
C GLY A 36 0.22 16.48 -3.94
N THR A 37 1.33 15.96 -3.40
CA THR A 37 2.22 15.02 -4.12
C THR A 37 1.79 13.57 -3.99
N SER A 38 0.85 13.25 -3.10
CA SER A 38 0.33 11.91 -2.92
C SER A 38 -1.17 11.93 -2.61
N GLU A 39 -1.90 11.02 -3.27
CA GLU A 39 -3.33 10.86 -3.15
C GLU A 39 -3.74 9.39 -3.18
N VAL A 40 -4.77 9.08 -2.41
CA VAL A 40 -5.44 7.76 -2.41
C VAL A 40 -6.86 7.95 -2.88
N GLU A 41 -7.27 7.14 -3.84
CA GLU A 41 -8.63 7.09 -4.35
C GLU A 41 -9.18 5.66 -4.24
N VAL A 42 -10.35 5.53 -3.62
CA VAL A 42 -11.10 4.29 -3.51
C VAL A 42 -12.39 4.44 -4.32
N ARG A 43 -12.65 3.47 -5.19
CA ARG A 43 -13.91 3.35 -5.95
C ARG A 43 -14.61 2.04 -5.64
N LEU A 44 -15.93 2.12 -5.52
CA LEU A 44 -16.80 0.97 -5.31
C LEU A 44 -17.82 0.86 -6.46
N ALA A 45 -17.85 -0.30 -7.10
CA ALA A 45 -18.80 -0.63 -8.16
C ALA A 45 -19.54 -1.95 -7.91
N PRO A 46 -20.78 -2.12 -8.40
CA PRO A 46 -21.41 -3.43 -8.41
C PRO A 46 -20.57 -4.44 -9.18
N GLY A 47 -20.25 -5.57 -8.57
CA GLY A 47 -19.48 -6.63 -9.21
C GLY A 47 -20.29 -7.36 -10.31
N PRO A 48 -19.63 -7.87 -11.36
CA PRO A 48 -20.29 -8.50 -12.51
C PRO A 48 -21.06 -9.78 -12.15
N THR A 49 -20.69 -10.44 -11.05
CA THR A 49 -21.32 -11.68 -10.56
C THR A 49 -22.06 -11.47 -9.23
N GLY A 50 -22.39 -10.22 -8.89
CA GLY A 50 -22.82 -9.81 -7.54
C GLY A 50 -21.64 -9.35 -6.68
N GLY A 51 -21.95 -8.76 -5.52
CA GLY A 51 -20.94 -8.17 -4.62
C GLY A 51 -20.45 -6.79 -5.07
N THR A 52 -19.28 -6.40 -4.57
CA THR A 52 -18.65 -5.09 -4.83
C THR A 52 -17.28 -5.29 -5.47
N GLU A 53 -17.05 -4.67 -6.62
CA GLU A 53 -15.72 -4.43 -7.16
C GLU A 53 -15.11 -3.24 -6.41
N PHE A 54 -13.98 -3.49 -5.77
CA PHE A 54 -13.21 -2.51 -5.01
C PHE A 54 -11.95 -2.16 -5.80
N GLU A 55 -11.74 -0.87 -6.05
CA GLU A 55 -10.53 -0.35 -6.69
C GLU A 55 -9.87 0.65 -5.73
N LEU A 56 -8.57 0.49 -5.51
CA LEU A 56 -7.74 1.43 -4.78
C LEU A 56 -6.57 1.85 -5.65
N VAL A 57 -6.39 3.17 -5.80
CA VAL A 57 -5.25 3.77 -6.48
C VAL A 57 -4.55 4.70 -5.50
N HIS A 58 -3.27 4.44 -5.24
CA HIS A 58 -2.39 5.38 -4.54
C HIS A 58 -1.42 5.96 -5.55
N ALA A 59 -1.64 7.23 -5.94
CA ALA A 59 -0.77 7.94 -6.85
C ALA A 59 0.14 8.88 -6.05
N ALA A 60 1.46 8.67 -6.12
CA ALA A 60 2.44 9.47 -5.39
C ALA A 60 3.62 9.86 -6.27
N ALA A 61 4.04 11.12 -6.17
CA ALA A 61 5.32 11.60 -6.67
C ALA A 61 6.40 11.28 -5.63
N VAL A 62 7.00 10.09 -5.76
CA VAL A 62 8.06 9.63 -4.85
C VAL A 62 9.42 10.04 -5.43
N GLY A 63 10.08 10.98 -4.76
CA GLY A 63 11.41 11.45 -5.13
C GLY A 63 12.54 10.53 -4.67
N GLU A 64 13.77 11.02 -4.86
CA GLU A 64 14.97 10.37 -4.33
C GLU A 64 15.09 10.56 -2.81
N PRO A 65 15.68 9.59 -2.08
CA PRO A 65 16.19 8.31 -2.58
C PRO A 65 15.14 7.18 -2.56
N MET A 66 13.90 7.46 -2.15
CA MET A 66 12.90 6.43 -1.84
C MET A 66 12.50 5.58 -3.03
N PHE A 67 12.18 6.19 -4.19
CA PHE A 67 11.78 5.42 -5.36
C PHE A 67 12.92 4.57 -5.94
N PRO A 68 14.16 5.07 -6.09
CA PRO A 68 15.30 4.23 -6.47
C PRO A 68 15.54 3.03 -5.55
N ILE A 69 15.39 3.21 -4.22
CA ILE A 69 15.67 2.15 -3.24
C ILE A 69 14.57 1.10 -3.18
N TYR A 70 13.29 1.51 -3.11
CA TYR A 70 12.19 0.59 -2.79
C TYR A 70 11.20 0.40 -3.95
N GLY A 71 11.25 1.27 -4.97
CA GLY A 71 10.30 1.24 -6.08
C GLY A 71 8.84 1.34 -5.61
N PRO A 72 7.87 0.79 -6.37
CA PRO A 72 6.45 0.81 -5.98
C PRO A 72 6.12 -0.10 -4.79
N GLY A 73 7.01 -1.04 -4.44
CA GLY A 73 6.82 -1.93 -3.30
C GLY A 73 6.78 -1.20 -1.95
N ALA A 74 7.41 -0.02 -1.86
CA ALA A 74 7.48 0.80 -0.64
C ALA A 74 6.11 1.08 -0.01
N GLY A 75 5.11 1.40 -0.84
CA GLY A 75 3.73 1.60 -0.40
C GLY A 75 2.83 0.41 -0.76
N GLY A 76 3.13 -0.29 -1.85
CA GLY A 76 2.33 -1.38 -2.37
C GLY A 76 2.13 -2.53 -1.40
N VAL A 77 3.21 -2.99 -0.75
CA VAL A 77 3.13 -4.09 0.23
C VAL A 77 2.29 -3.69 1.44
N GLY A 78 2.41 -2.44 1.89
CA GLY A 78 1.57 -1.87 2.93
C GLY A 78 0.08 -1.92 2.59
N TRP A 79 -0.30 -1.57 1.36
CA TRP A 79 -1.69 -1.68 0.91
C TRP A 79 -2.18 -3.12 0.85
N ASP A 80 -1.36 -4.04 0.34
CA ASP A 80 -1.74 -5.45 0.27
C ASP A 80 -2.04 -6.04 1.66
N LEU A 81 -1.27 -5.66 2.69
CA LEU A 81 -1.55 -6.03 4.08
C LEU A 81 -2.88 -5.46 4.58
N HIS A 82 -3.17 -4.18 4.31
CA HIS A 82 -4.45 -3.57 4.71
C HIS A 82 -5.64 -4.21 3.98
N LEU A 83 -5.48 -4.56 2.71
CA LEU A 83 -6.52 -5.24 1.93
C LEU A 83 -6.75 -6.68 2.42
N LEU A 84 -5.70 -7.37 2.87
CA LEU A 84 -5.84 -8.68 3.51
C LEU A 84 -6.68 -8.58 4.80
N ALA A 85 -6.40 -7.60 5.66
CA ALA A 85 -7.17 -7.38 6.89
C ALA A 85 -8.64 -7.01 6.58
N LEU A 86 -8.87 -6.15 5.58
CA LEU A 86 -10.22 -5.81 5.13
C LEU A 86 -10.98 -7.04 4.61
N ALA A 87 -10.31 -7.90 3.84
CA ALA A 87 -10.91 -9.12 3.31
C ALA A 87 -11.33 -10.10 4.43
N GLY A 88 -10.49 -10.26 5.46
CA GLY A 88 -10.82 -11.04 6.66
C GLY A 88 -12.06 -10.46 7.36
N PHE A 89 -12.01 -9.18 7.70
CA PHE A 89 -13.12 -8.49 8.37
C PHE A 89 -14.45 -8.61 7.62
N LEU A 90 -14.45 -8.53 6.29
CA LEU A 90 -15.67 -8.69 5.48
C LEU A 90 -16.18 -10.13 5.42
N ALA A 91 -15.32 -11.13 5.63
CA ALA A 91 -15.66 -12.55 5.52
C ALA A 91 -16.28 -13.12 6.82
N ASP A 92 -15.68 -12.82 7.97
CA ASP A 92 -16.05 -13.40 9.27
C ASP A 92 -16.31 -12.37 10.38
N GLY A 93 -16.03 -11.09 10.12
CA GLY A 93 -16.17 -10.01 11.11
C GLY A 93 -14.99 -9.90 12.06
N GLU A 94 -13.92 -10.69 11.87
CA GLU A 94 -12.71 -10.63 12.69
C GLU A 94 -11.72 -9.63 12.11
N THR A 95 -11.22 -8.73 12.96
CA THR A 95 -10.14 -7.83 12.57
C THR A 95 -8.81 -8.56 12.77
N LEU A 96 -8.09 -8.76 11.67
CA LEU A 96 -6.70 -9.25 11.73
C LEU A 96 -5.84 -8.21 12.45
N ASP A 97 -5.18 -8.61 13.54
CA ASP A 97 -4.16 -7.77 14.17
C ASP A 97 -2.97 -7.64 13.21
N HIS A 98 -2.80 -6.43 12.69
CA HIS A 98 -1.80 -6.12 11.68
C HIS A 98 -0.38 -6.28 12.19
N GLU A 99 -0.12 -5.90 13.43
CA GLU A 99 1.24 -5.91 14.00
C GLU A 99 1.63 -7.35 14.40
N GLU A 100 0.69 -8.11 14.93
CA GLU A 100 0.90 -9.55 15.17
C GLU A 100 1.11 -10.30 13.85
N PHE A 101 0.27 -10.06 12.85
CA PHE A 101 0.35 -10.77 11.58
C PHE A 101 1.65 -10.46 10.83
N LYS A 102 2.08 -9.20 10.74
CA LYS A 102 3.32 -8.81 10.02
C LYS A 102 4.56 -9.54 10.54
N THR A 103 4.56 -9.95 11.81
CA THR A 103 5.70 -10.66 12.44
C THR A 103 5.53 -12.19 12.45
N SER A 104 4.38 -12.71 12.05
CA SER A 104 4.13 -14.15 11.96
C SER A 104 4.83 -14.77 10.73
N PRO A 105 5.10 -16.09 10.72
CA PRO A 105 5.64 -16.77 9.55
C PRO A 105 4.82 -16.54 8.27
N GLU A 106 3.48 -16.54 8.39
CA GLU A 106 2.54 -16.32 7.30
C GLU A 106 2.59 -14.88 6.79
N GLY A 107 2.67 -13.89 7.68
CA GLY A 107 2.75 -12.48 7.28
C GLY A 107 4.09 -12.13 6.64
N LEU A 108 5.19 -12.69 7.15
CA LEU A 108 6.50 -12.56 6.52
C LEU A 108 6.50 -13.14 5.10
N GLU A 109 5.90 -14.32 4.91
CA GLU A 109 5.77 -14.93 3.58
C GLU A 109 4.85 -14.15 2.65
N PHE A 110 3.73 -13.62 3.17
CA PHE A 110 2.84 -12.74 2.42
C PHE A 110 3.59 -11.49 1.92
N SER A 111 4.34 -10.83 2.80
CA SER A 111 5.14 -9.64 2.47
C SER A 111 6.20 -9.93 1.40
N ARG A 112 6.92 -11.07 1.49
CA ARG A 112 7.89 -11.49 0.45
C ARG A 112 7.22 -11.64 -0.92
N ARG A 113 6.08 -12.32 -0.96
CA ARG A 113 5.34 -12.56 -2.21
C ARG A 113 4.75 -11.27 -2.78
N SER A 114 4.24 -10.39 -1.93
CA SER A 114 3.76 -9.07 -2.33
C SER A 114 4.89 -8.21 -2.89
N ALA A 115 6.05 -8.15 -2.22
CA ALA A 115 7.22 -7.42 -2.71
C ALA A 115 7.66 -7.91 -4.10
N ALA A 116 7.73 -9.24 -4.31
CA ALA A 116 8.02 -9.82 -5.61
C ALA A 116 6.98 -9.43 -6.69
N ALA A 117 5.68 -9.48 -6.35
CA ALA A 117 4.61 -9.11 -7.28
C ALA A 117 4.67 -7.62 -7.67
N TRP A 118 5.01 -6.72 -6.74
CA TRP A 118 5.26 -5.32 -7.05
C TRP A 118 6.51 -5.12 -7.92
N GLY A 119 7.52 -5.99 -7.78
CA GLY A 119 8.65 -6.08 -8.71
C GLY A 119 8.21 -6.42 -10.14
N GLU A 120 7.38 -7.45 -10.31
CA GLU A 120 6.82 -7.81 -11.63
C GLU A 120 6.01 -6.66 -12.24
N ALA A 121 5.19 -5.98 -11.43
CA ALA A 121 4.46 -4.79 -11.86
C ALA A 121 5.41 -3.64 -12.27
N HIS A 122 6.51 -3.44 -11.54
CA HIS A 122 7.52 -2.43 -11.85
C HIS A 122 8.22 -2.74 -13.18
N LEU A 123 8.60 -4.00 -13.43
CA LEU A 123 9.15 -4.44 -14.72
C LEU A 123 8.16 -4.21 -15.86
N ALA A 124 6.89 -4.59 -15.67
CA ALA A 124 5.84 -4.41 -16.67
C ALA A 124 5.59 -2.93 -16.98
N ALA A 125 5.83 -2.03 -16.02
CA ALA A 125 5.76 -0.58 -16.20
C ALA A 125 7.02 0.03 -16.84
N GLY A 126 8.05 -0.77 -17.15
CA GLY A 126 9.29 -0.33 -17.80
C GLY A 126 10.44 0.00 -16.85
N GLY A 127 10.41 -0.48 -15.60
CA GLY A 127 11.53 -0.37 -14.67
C GLY A 127 12.78 -1.11 -15.15
N GLU A 128 13.96 -0.54 -14.87
CA GLU A 128 15.23 -1.16 -15.24
C GLU A 128 15.49 -2.44 -14.43
N PRO A 129 15.79 -3.60 -15.05
CA PRO A 129 15.79 -4.88 -14.36
C PRO A 129 16.69 -4.98 -13.11
N GLU A 130 17.88 -4.39 -13.16
CA GLU A 130 18.80 -4.40 -12.01
C GLU A 130 18.28 -3.54 -10.86
N GLN A 131 17.67 -2.39 -11.17
CA GLN A 131 17.05 -1.52 -10.18
C GLN A 131 15.81 -2.20 -9.57
N VAL A 132 14.99 -2.87 -10.38
CA VAL A 132 13.82 -3.58 -9.88
C VAL A 132 14.24 -4.71 -8.93
N ALA A 133 15.24 -5.50 -9.30
CA ALA A 133 15.75 -6.57 -8.44
C ALA A 133 16.24 -6.04 -7.09
N ALA A 134 17.00 -4.94 -7.09
CA ALA A 134 17.46 -4.28 -5.87
C ALA A 134 16.28 -3.73 -5.04
N ALA A 135 15.26 -3.17 -5.68
CA ALA A 135 14.08 -2.65 -5.02
C ALA A 135 13.22 -3.74 -4.36
N VAL A 136 13.10 -4.90 -5.00
CA VAL A 136 12.41 -6.06 -4.42
C VAL A 136 13.16 -6.56 -3.18
N GLU A 137 14.50 -6.66 -3.25
CA GLU A 137 15.33 -7.07 -2.12
C GLU A 137 15.19 -6.09 -0.94
N ALA A 138 15.35 -4.78 -1.20
CA ALA A 138 15.25 -3.75 -0.18
C ALA A 138 13.84 -3.69 0.46
N THR A 139 12.79 -3.81 -0.35
CA THR A 139 11.40 -3.85 0.15
C THR A 139 11.14 -5.10 0.97
N THR A 140 11.69 -6.24 0.53
CA THR A 140 11.56 -7.51 1.25
C THR A 140 12.24 -7.43 2.61
N GLU A 141 13.46 -6.92 2.69
CA GLU A 141 14.17 -6.78 3.96
C GLU A 141 13.45 -5.79 4.90
N PHE A 142 12.82 -4.75 4.36
CA PHE A 142 12.04 -3.80 5.14
C PHE A 142 10.77 -4.43 5.76
N TYR A 143 9.99 -5.18 4.98
CA TYR A 143 8.72 -5.76 5.43
C TYR A 143 8.85 -7.16 6.07
N ALA A 144 9.90 -7.90 5.76
CA ALA A 144 10.11 -9.27 6.21
C ALA A 144 11.58 -9.55 6.53
N PRO A 145 12.18 -8.80 7.47
CA PRO A 145 13.60 -8.93 7.81
C PRO A 145 13.93 -10.35 8.27
N ASN A 146 15.14 -10.79 7.97
CA ASN A 146 15.60 -12.08 8.49
C ASN A 146 15.71 -12.03 10.02
N PRO A 147 15.35 -13.11 10.73
CA PRO A 147 15.52 -13.15 12.17
C PRO A 147 17.01 -13.00 12.53
N THR A 148 17.29 -12.07 13.46
CA THR A 148 18.62 -11.86 14.06
C THR A 148 19.09 -13.02 14.92
#